data_AF-A0A3N1XXL4-F1
#
_entry.id   AF-A0A3N1XXL4-F1
#
_cell.length_a   1.000
_cell.length_b   1.000
_cell.length_c   1.000
_cell.angle_alpha   90.00
_cell.angle_beta   90.00
_cell.angle_gamma   90.00
#
_symmetry.space_group_name_H-M   'P 1'
#
loop_
_entity.id
_entity.type
_entity.pdbx_description
1 polymer ?
#
loop_
_entity_poly.entity_id
_entity_poly.type
_entity_poly.pdbx_seq_one_letter_code
_entity_poly.pdbx_strand_id
1 'polypeptide(L)'
;MIILVMAEYMVDDSPLWYRGSRSREHFGVAEATDLGLSASLRHDLQAWNDVFEQVRQEVFDDRDKSRAVPSTSASPEVLEAHRVESFTLASRVQLELGDDVHVWCGAGSGIDMVTESGTAVVLPNGRPGTDVEFLRDGKRDVRSARAAGAREGTAKAIVHWRALTERAGTPFGDAETRALGLRTAGRLQGDVGPRAQVIFYASASAPYRVDEFD
;
A
#
# COMPACT_ATOMS: atom_id res chain seq x y z
N MET A 1 -5.12 -3.80 15.33
CA MET A 1 -5.20 -4.76 14.20
C MET A 1 -4.58 -4.13 12.97
N ILE A 2 -4.03 -4.91 12.02
CA ILE A 2 -3.51 -4.39 10.75
C ILE A 2 -4.27 -5.03 9.58
N ILE A 3 -4.76 -4.20 8.68
CA ILE A 3 -5.38 -4.61 7.42
C ILE A 3 -4.53 -4.09 6.26
N LEU A 4 -4.16 -4.97 5.36
CA LEU A 4 -3.45 -4.63 4.13
C LEU A 4 -4.42 -4.60 2.96
N VAL A 5 -4.44 -3.51 2.19
CA VAL A 5 -5.07 -3.47 0.87
C VAL A 5 -4.05 -3.93 -0.18
N MET A 6 -4.30 -5.10 -0.78
CA MET A 6 -3.40 -5.75 -1.73
C MET A 6 -4.22 -6.52 -2.77
N ALA A 7 -4.00 -6.21 -4.05
CA ALA A 7 -4.66 -6.92 -5.14
C ALA A 7 -4.21 -8.37 -5.16
N GLU A 8 -5.14 -9.28 -5.40
CA GLU A 8 -4.93 -10.71 -5.23
C GLU A 8 -5.84 -11.50 -6.16
N TYR A 9 -5.38 -12.66 -6.60
CA TYR A 9 -6.18 -13.54 -7.45
C TYR A 9 -7.19 -14.35 -6.64
N MET A 10 -8.35 -14.61 -7.25
CA MET A 10 -9.36 -15.54 -6.75
C MET A 10 -9.88 -15.14 -5.36
N VAL A 11 -10.01 -13.83 -5.12
CA VAL A 11 -10.63 -13.30 -3.89
C VAL A 11 -12.03 -12.77 -4.22
N ASP A 12 -13.05 -13.36 -3.58
CA ASP A 12 -14.45 -13.16 -3.95
C ASP A 12 -15.09 -11.86 -3.38
N ASP A 13 -14.79 -11.47 -2.13
CA ASP A 13 -15.41 -10.28 -1.48
C ASP A 13 -14.48 -9.06 -1.50
N SER A 14 -13.25 -9.18 -1.00
CA SER A 14 -12.36 -8.03 -0.95
C SER A 14 -10.87 -8.38 -0.88
N PRO A 15 -10.00 -7.64 -1.60
CA PRO A 15 -8.55 -7.77 -1.62
C PRO A 15 -7.91 -7.17 -0.35
N LEU A 16 -8.42 -7.60 0.81
CA LEU A 16 -7.99 -7.20 2.14
C LEU A 16 -7.35 -8.38 2.83
N TRP A 17 -6.28 -8.10 3.58
CA TRP A 17 -5.51 -9.12 4.25
C TRP A 17 -5.29 -8.77 5.71
N TYR A 18 -5.58 -9.72 6.59
CA TYR A 18 -5.10 -9.65 7.96
C TYR A 18 -3.58 -9.79 7.93
N ARG A 19 -2.91 -8.78 8.48
CA ARG A 19 -1.49 -8.84 8.73
C ARG A 19 -1.30 -9.01 10.23
N GLY A 20 -0.93 -10.22 10.65
CA GLY A 20 -0.55 -10.47 12.03
C GLY A 20 0.56 -9.52 12.46
N SER A 21 0.42 -8.90 13.63
CA SER A 21 1.47 -8.09 14.25
C SER A 21 2.60 -8.93 14.86
N ARG A 22 2.38 -10.26 14.98
CA ARG A 22 3.30 -11.27 15.52
C ARG A 22 3.24 -12.56 14.70
N SER A 23 4.31 -13.36 14.73
CA SER A 23 4.43 -14.66 14.02
C SER A 23 3.39 -15.74 14.37
N ARG A 24 2.49 -15.47 15.32
CA ARG A 24 1.40 -16.38 15.74
C ARG A 24 0.00 -15.80 15.48
N GLU A 25 -0.11 -14.62 14.88
CA GLU A 25 -1.38 -13.97 14.56
C GLU A 25 -1.81 -14.32 13.13
N HIS A 26 -3.12 -14.21 12.87
CA HIS A 26 -3.75 -14.64 11.61
C HIS A 26 -3.15 -13.86 10.43
N PHE A 27 -2.62 -14.61 9.47
CA PHE A 27 -2.31 -14.16 8.13
C PHE A 27 -3.31 -14.82 7.19
N GLY A 28 -4.02 -14.01 6.41
CA GLY A 28 -5.04 -14.53 5.50
C GLY A 28 -5.95 -13.44 4.97
N VAL A 29 -6.78 -13.82 4.02
CA VAL A 29 -7.83 -12.95 3.47
C VAL A 29 -8.72 -12.47 4.60
N ALA A 30 -8.96 -11.16 4.63
CA ALA A 30 -9.90 -10.52 5.52
C ALA A 30 -11.19 -10.27 4.73
N GLU A 31 -12.24 -11.00 5.07
CA GLU A 31 -13.56 -10.79 4.46
C GLU A 31 -14.06 -9.40 4.85
N ALA A 32 -14.35 -8.54 3.86
CA ALA A 32 -14.78 -7.18 4.13
C ALA A 32 -16.16 -7.13 4.82
N THR A 33 -16.99 -8.14 4.59
CA THR A 33 -18.23 -8.36 5.35
C THR A 33 -17.97 -8.52 6.85
N ASP A 34 -17.00 -9.35 7.24
CA ASP A 34 -16.63 -9.56 8.65
C ASP A 34 -16.02 -8.32 9.29
N LEU A 35 -15.35 -7.49 8.49
CA LEU A 35 -14.81 -6.20 8.90
C LEU A 35 -15.88 -5.09 9.03
N GLY A 36 -17.13 -5.37 8.64
CA GLY A 36 -18.23 -4.41 8.72
C GLY A 36 -18.16 -3.27 7.69
N LEU A 37 -17.42 -3.46 6.59
CA LEU A 37 -17.31 -2.44 5.55
C LEU A 37 -18.63 -2.24 4.79
N SER A 38 -18.87 -1.00 4.37
CA SER A 38 -20.04 -0.62 3.60
C SER A 38 -20.10 -1.36 2.26
N ALA A 39 -21.31 -1.69 1.81
CA ALA A 39 -21.49 -2.38 0.53
C ALA A 39 -20.88 -1.60 -0.66
N SER A 40 -20.91 -0.26 -0.60
CA SER A 40 -20.28 0.58 -1.63
C SER A 40 -18.76 0.43 -1.64
N LEU A 41 -18.11 0.43 -0.48
CA LEU A 41 -16.66 0.26 -0.44
C LEU A 41 -16.24 -1.15 -0.86
N ARG A 42 -17.02 -2.17 -0.49
CA ARG A 42 -16.79 -3.56 -0.94
C ARG A 42 -16.86 -3.70 -2.45
N HIS A 43 -17.90 -3.13 -3.07
CA HIS A 43 -18.03 -3.12 -4.53
C HIS A 43 -16.86 -2.40 -5.22
N ASP A 44 -16.41 -1.26 -4.68
CA ASP A 44 -15.28 -0.52 -5.28
C ASP A 44 -13.95 -1.27 -5.11
N LEU A 45 -13.76 -1.95 -3.98
CA LEU A 45 -12.61 -2.83 -3.74
C LEU A 45 -12.60 -4.03 -4.69
N GLN A 46 -13.76 -4.66 -4.92
CA GLN A 46 -13.93 -5.74 -5.87
C GLN A 46 -13.63 -5.28 -7.29
N ALA A 47 -14.24 -4.18 -7.74
CA ALA A 47 -14.01 -3.63 -9.08
C ALA A 47 -12.53 -3.28 -9.33
N TRP A 48 -11.83 -2.77 -8.32
CA TRP A 48 -10.39 -2.52 -8.40
C TRP A 48 -9.57 -3.82 -8.50
N ASN A 49 -9.98 -4.89 -7.80
CA ASN A 49 -9.32 -6.19 -7.90
C ASN A 49 -9.58 -6.87 -9.25
N ASP A 50 -10.78 -6.74 -9.81
CA ASP A 50 -11.14 -7.29 -11.12
C ASP A 50 -10.22 -6.74 -12.23
N VAL A 51 -9.82 -5.46 -12.13
CA VAL A 51 -8.83 -4.88 -13.05
C VAL A 51 -7.49 -5.60 -12.92
N PHE A 52 -7.02 -5.88 -11.70
CA PHE A 52 -5.79 -6.64 -11.50
C PHE A 52 -5.88 -8.04 -12.09
N GLU A 53 -6.98 -8.75 -11.86
CA GLU A 53 -7.18 -10.08 -12.43
C GLU A 53 -7.17 -10.05 -13.94
N GLN A 54 -7.90 -9.15 -14.58
CA GLN A 54 -7.93 -9.01 -16.05
C GLN A 54 -6.54 -8.71 -16.63
N VAL A 55 -5.79 -7.82 -15.99
CA VAL A 55 -4.46 -7.40 -16.46
C VAL A 55 -3.41 -8.50 -16.28
N ARG A 56 -3.62 -9.42 -15.33
CA ARG A 56 -2.66 -10.44 -14.97
C ARG A 56 -3.10 -11.88 -15.24
N GLN A 57 -4.30 -12.08 -15.78
CA GLN A 57 -4.83 -13.38 -16.21
C GLN A 57 -3.92 -14.07 -17.24
N GLU A 58 -3.14 -13.27 -17.98
CA GLU A 58 -2.18 -13.74 -18.96
C GLU A 58 -0.91 -14.35 -18.33
N VAL A 59 -0.62 -14.09 -17.04
CA VAL A 59 0.66 -14.43 -16.40
C VAL A 59 0.66 -15.79 -15.69
N PHE A 60 -0.50 -16.34 -15.33
CA PHE A 60 -0.63 -17.56 -14.52
C PHE A 60 -1.63 -18.60 -15.08
N ASP A 61 -1.65 -18.84 -16.41
CA ASP A 61 -2.20 -20.12 -16.90
C ASP A 61 -1.15 -21.21 -16.67
N ASP A 62 -1.08 -21.70 -15.43
CA ASP A 62 -0.12 -22.69 -14.92
C ASP A 62 -0.22 -24.08 -15.60
N ARG A 63 -1.07 -24.19 -16.64
CA ARG A 63 -1.23 -25.39 -17.46
C ARG A 63 -0.13 -25.61 -18.48
N ASP A 64 0.76 -24.63 -18.69
CA ASP A 64 1.85 -24.79 -19.66
C ASP A 64 3.13 -24.05 -19.22
N LYS A 65 3.98 -24.76 -18.45
CA LYS A 65 5.30 -24.29 -17.96
C LYS A 65 6.31 -23.92 -19.08
N SER A 66 5.90 -23.93 -20.35
CA SER A 66 6.78 -23.74 -21.51
C SER A 66 6.58 -22.43 -22.27
N ARG A 67 5.58 -21.61 -21.93
CA ARG A 67 5.33 -20.34 -22.61
C ARG A 67 5.88 -19.16 -21.80
N ALA A 68 6.67 -18.32 -22.49
CA ALA A 68 7.04 -17.01 -21.99
C ALA A 68 5.77 -16.27 -21.57
N VAL A 69 5.72 -15.87 -20.31
CA VAL A 69 4.69 -15.01 -19.72
C VAL A 69 4.42 -13.85 -20.70
N PRO A 70 3.20 -13.72 -21.26
CA PRO A 70 2.84 -12.56 -22.05
C PRO A 70 3.09 -11.30 -21.23
N SER A 71 3.74 -10.32 -21.84
CA SER A 71 3.78 -8.96 -21.30
C SER A 71 2.35 -8.52 -21.04
N THR A 72 2.07 -7.99 -19.85
CA THR A 72 0.74 -7.50 -19.46
C THR A 72 0.10 -6.73 -20.61
N SER A 73 -1.10 -7.11 -21.04
CA SER A 73 -1.85 -6.37 -22.07
C SER A 73 -2.29 -4.97 -21.63
N ALA A 74 -2.19 -4.66 -20.32
CA ALA A 74 -2.45 -3.33 -19.79
C ALA A 74 -1.43 -2.30 -20.25
N SER A 75 -1.94 -1.10 -20.57
CA SER A 75 -1.07 0.05 -20.78
C SER A 75 -0.41 0.50 -19.46
N PRO A 76 0.76 1.14 -19.51
CA PRO A 76 1.41 1.71 -18.32
C PRO A 76 0.51 2.65 -17.52
N GLU A 77 -0.37 3.38 -18.21
CA GLU A 77 -1.32 4.33 -17.59
C GLU A 77 -2.39 3.61 -16.75
N VAL A 78 -2.87 2.44 -17.20
CA VAL A 78 -3.82 1.62 -16.43
C VAL A 78 -3.15 1.10 -15.16
N LEU A 79 -1.92 0.59 -15.27
CA LEU A 79 -1.15 0.11 -14.12
C LEU A 79 -0.83 1.24 -13.12
N GLU A 80 -0.52 2.43 -13.61
CA GLU A 80 -0.27 3.60 -12.78
C GLU A 80 -1.54 4.06 -12.05
N ALA A 81 -2.66 4.16 -12.77
CA ALA A 81 -3.95 4.51 -12.18
C ALA A 81 -4.37 3.50 -11.09
N HIS A 82 -4.22 2.20 -11.36
CA HIS A 82 -4.52 1.12 -10.42
C HIS A 82 -3.70 1.22 -9.12
N ARG A 83 -2.40 1.52 -9.24
CA ARG A 83 -1.51 1.76 -8.10
C ARG A 83 -1.93 2.96 -7.27
N VAL A 84 -2.28 4.08 -7.91
CA VAL A 84 -2.74 5.29 -7.21
C VAL A 84 -4.09 5.05 -6.52
N GLU A 85 -5.02 4.39 -7.20
CA GLU A 85 -6.37 4.09 -6.70
C GLU A 85 -6.35 3.23 -5.44
N SER A 86 -5.40 2.30 -5.32
CA SER A 86 -5.22 1.48 -4.12
C SER A 86 -5.08 2.30 -2.83
N PHE A 87 -4.45 3.48 -2.89
CA PHE A 87 -4.31 4.38 -1.74
C PHE A 87 -5.61 5.13 -1.44
N THR A 88 -6.40 5.46 -2.46
CA THR A 88 -7.74 6.03 -2.28
C THR A 88 -8.64 5.04 -1.57
N LEU A 89 -8.66 3.79 -2.03
CA LEU A 89 -9.44 2.70 -1.42
C LEU A 89 -8.96 2.41 0.00
N ALA A 90 -7.65 2.29 0.22
CA ALA A 90 -7.09 2.13 1.56
C ALA A 90 -7.48 3.28 2.50
N SER A 91 -7.50 4.52 2.01
CA SER A 91 -7.93 5.66 2.84
C SER A 91 -9.40 5.57 3.26
N ARG A 92 -10.27 5.01 2.42
CA ARG A 92 -11.69 4.77 2.74
C ARG A 92 -11.85 3.62 3.72
N VAL A 93 -11.10 2.53 3.51
CA VAL A 93 -11.01 1.41 4.47
C VAL A 93 -10.58 1.92 5.84
N GLN A 94 -9.56 2.79 5.91
CA GLN A 94 -9.10 3.36 7.19
C GLN A 94 -10.18 4.18 7.89
N LEU A 95 -11.00 4.93 7.15
CA LEU A 95 -12.09 5.72 7.72
C LEU A 95 -13.23 4.85 8.23
N GLU A 96 -13.61 3.81 7.49
CA GLU A 96 -14.70 2.91 7.90
C GLU A 96 -14.30 2.00 9.08
N LEU A 97 -13.04 1.57 9.15
CA LEU A 97 -12.53 0.74 10.26
C LEU A 97 -12.17 1.54 11.52
N GLY A 98 -12.05 2.86 11.41
CA GLY A 98 -11.85 3.74 12.56
C GLY A 98 -10.48 3.64 13.24
N ASP A 99 -10.45 4.01 14.52
CA ASP A 99 -9.21 4.33 15.25
C ASP A 99 -8.43 3.10 15.72
N ASP A 100 -9.07 1.93 15.80
CA ASP A 100 -8.48 0.71 16.35
C ASP A 100 -7.74 -0.16 15.31
N VAL A 101 -7.84 0.24 14.04
CA VAL A 101 -7.25 -0.48 12.91
C VAL A 101 -6.23 0.37 12.18
N HIS A 102 -5.11 -0.25 11.83
CA HIS A 102 -4.08 0.33 10.98
C HIS A 102 -4.20 -0.24 9.58
N VAL A 103 -4.49 0.62 8.60
CA VAL A 103 -4.55 0.21 7.20
C VAL A 103 -3.22 0.46 6.51
N TRP A 104 -2.69 -0.58 5.88
CA TRP A 104 -1.46 -0.55 5.10
C TRP A 104 -1.79 -0.60 3.61
N CYS A 105 -0.93 0.01 2.80
CA CYS A 105 -1.05 -0.04 1.34
C CYS A 105 0.32 0.00 0.68
N GLY A 106 0.55 -0.94 -0.24
CA GLY A 106 1.76 -1.09 -1.02
C GLY A 106 1.53 -0.83 -2.51
N ALA A 107 0.71 0.17 -2.85
CA ALA A 107 0.31 0.45 -4.23
C ALA A 107 -0.34 -0.76 -4.93
N GLY A 108 -1.19 -1.49 -4.21
CA GLY A 108 -1.85 -2.70 -4.70
C GLY A 108 -1.00 -3.96 -4.71
N SER A 109 0.29 -3.87 -4.40
CA SER A 109 1.17 -5.03 -4.22
C SER A 109 1.33 -5.38 -2.75
N GLY A 110 1.77 -6.61 -2.48
CA GLY A 110 2.16 -7.03 -1.14
C GLY A 110 3.26 -6.17 -0.56
N ILE A 111 3.22 -5.98 0.76
CA ILE A 111 4.23 -5.22 1.50
C ILE A 111 5.33 -6.14 2.05
N ASP A 112 5.14 -7.47 2.05
CA ASP A 112 6.21 -8.44 2.38
C ASP A 112 7.13 -8.73 1.19
N MET A 113 6.68 -8.39 -0.01
CA MET A 113 7.36 -8.59 -1.29
C MET A 113 8.45 -7.52 -1.56
N VAL A 114 8.87 -6.73 -0.55
CA VAL A 114 9.90 -5.68 -0.71
C VAL A 114 11.26 -6.22 -1.19
N THR A 115 11.38 -7.53 -1.36
CA THR A 115 12.57 -8.25 -1.82
C THR A 115 12.48 -8.70 -3.28
N GLU A 116 11.34 -8.58 -3.96
CA GLU A 116 11.24 -8.91 -5.38
C GLU A 116 11.64 -7.71 -6.24
N SER A 117 12.95 -7.58 -6.49
CA SER A 117 13.53 -6.80 -7.60
C SER A 117 12.93 -5.40 -7.83
N GLY A 118 13.34 -4.38 -7.06
CA GLY A 118 12.84 -3.02 -7.32
C GLY A 118 13.26 -1.96 -6.30
N THR A 119 12.87 -0.72 -6.58
CA THR A 119 12.97 0.40 -5.62
C THR A 119 11.59 0.65 -5.02
N ALA A 120 11.49 0.55 -3.70
CA ALA A 120 10.31 0.99 -2.95
C ALA A 120 10.58 2.33 -2.26
N VAL A 121 9.59 3.22 -2.29
CA VAL A 121 9.61 4.52 -1.62
C VAL A 121 8.60 4.46 -0.46
N VAL A 122 9.11 4.39 0.75
CA VAL A 122 8.30 4.34 1.95
C VAL A 122 8.00 5.76 2.42
N LEU A 123 6.73 6.05 2.71
CA LEU A 123 6.32 7.25 3.42
C LEU A 123 6.13 6.92 4.91
N PRO A 124 7.18 7.01 5.74
CA PRO A 124 7.06 6.82 7.18
C PRO A 124 6.45 8.06 7.82
N ASN A 125 5.81 7.90 8.97
CA ASN A 125 5.34 9.04 9.76
C ASN A 125 6.44 9.63 10.66
N GLY A 126 7.33 8.81 11.23
CA GLY A 126 8.36 9.24 12.19
C GLY A 126 9.57 9.96 11.59
N ARG A 127 9.49 10.44 10.34
CA ARG A 127 10.58 11.20 9.71
C ARG A 127 10.28 12.69 9.66
N PRO A 128 11.27 13.57 9.87
CA PRO A 128 11.06 15.00 9.81
C PRO A 128 10.76 15.48 8.39
N GLY A 129 10.07 16.63 8.28
CA GLY A 129 9.91 17.37 7.03
C GLY A 129 9.33 16.53 5.90
N THR A 130 10.09 16.34 4.81
CA THR A 130 9.65 15.61 3.61
C THR A 130 10.39 14.28 3.41
N ASP A 131 11.16 13.83 4.40
CA ASP A 131 12.02 12.66 4.23
C ASP A 131 11.21 11.37 3.99
N VAL A 132 11.60 10.60 2.99
CA VAL A 132 11.05 9.28 2.63
C VAL A 132 12.18 8.27 2.64
N GLU A 133 11.84 6.99 2.73
CA GLU A 133 12.85 5.92 2.76
C GLU A 133 12.87 5.19 1.43
N PHE A 134 14.06 5.00 0.89
CA PHE A 134 14.30 4.20 -0.29
C PHE A 134 14.74 2.83 0.17
N LEU A 135 13.94 1.83 -0.17
CA LEU A 135 14.23 0.44 0.07
C LEU A 135 14.59 -0.20 -1.26
N ARG A 136 15.84 -0.64 -1.40
CA ARG A 136 16.35 -1.30 -2.61
C ARG A 136 17.36 -2.38 -2.23
N ASP A 137 17.15 -3.59 -2.71
CA ASP A 137 18.09 -4.72 -2.52
C ASP A 137 18.49 -4.91 -1.04
N GLY A 138 17.50 -4.89 -0.14
CA GLY A 138 17.70 -4.97 1.32
C GLY A 138 18.26 -3.69 1.97
N LYS A 139 18.83 -2.77 1.20
CA LYS A 139 19.38 -1.51 1.73
C LYS A 139 18.30 -0.47 1.93
N ARG A 140 18.48 0.32 2.99
CA ARG A 140 17.63 1.46 3.35
C ARG A 140 18.44 2.74 3.28
N ASP A 141 17.92 3.72 2.56
CA ASP A 141 18.45 5.07 2.49
C ASP A 141 17.33 6.08 2.75
N VAL A 142 17.66 7.25 3.31
CA VAL A 142 16.68 8.29 3.64
C VAL A 142 17.01 9.54 2.84
N ARG A 143 16.05 10.02 2.06
CA ARG A 143 16.19 11.23 1.24
C ARG A 143 14.89 12.01 1.25
N SER A 144 14.93 13.26 0.80
CA SER A 144 13.70 14.05 0.63
C SER A 144 12.75 13.40 -0.38
N ALA A 145 11.43 13.60 -0.21
CA ALA A 145 10.41 13.16 -1.18
C ALA A 145 10.68 13.69 -2.60
N ARG A 146 11.29 14.89 -2.72
CA ARG A 146 11.69 15.45 -4.02
C ARG A 146 12.71 14.56 -4.73
N ALA A 147 13.64 13.95 -3.99
CA ALA A 147 14.60 13.00 -4.55
C ALA A 147 13.92 11.72 -5.08
N ALA A 148 12.70 11.42 -4.63
CA ALA A 148 11.87 10.33 -5.14
C ALA A 148 11.09 10.71 -6.40
N GLY A 149 11.00 12.00 -6.72
CA GLY A 149 10.18 12.53 -7.81
C GLY A 149 8.95 13.31 -7.34
N ALA A 150 8.73 13.46 -6.04
CA ALA A 150 7.58 14.21 -5.53
C ALA A 150 7.57 15.67 -6.01
N ARG A 151 6.39 16.11 -6.46
CA ARG A 151 6.13 17.50 -6.81
C ARG A 151 5.93 18.33 -5.55
N GLU A 152 6.01 19.65 -5.71
CA GLU A 152 5.89 20.59 -4.58
C GLU A 152 4.59 20.42 -3.78
N GLY A 153 3.47 20.18 -4.47
CA GLY A 153 2.17 19.93 -3.83
C GLY A 153 2.18 18.70 -2.93
N THR A 154 2.83 17.61 -3.37
CA THR A 154 2.98 16.39 -2.57
C THR A 154 3.94 16.60 -1.40
N ALA A 155 5.05 17.32 -1.59
CA ALA A 155 5.95 17.67 -0.50
C ALA A 155 5.23 18.48 0.60
N LYS A 156 4.39 19.46 0.24
CA LYS A 156 3.55 20.22 1.19
C LYS A 156 2.54 19.32 1.90
N ALA A 157 1.92 18.37 1.17
CA ALA A 157 0.98 17.43 1.76
C ALA A 157 1.64 16.52 2.80
N ILE A 158 2.87 16.05 2.54
CA ILE A 158 3.66 15.25 3.52
C ILE A 158 3.90 16.04 4.79
N VAL A 159 4.37 17.29 4.68
CA VAL A 159 4.61 18.15 5.85
C VAL A 159 3.32 18.41 6.62
N HIS A 160 2.23 18.70 5.92
CA HIS A 160 0.94 18.95 6.55
C HIS A 160 0.42 17.73 7.31
N TRP A 161 0.45 16.56 6.68
CA TRP A 161 0.06 15.30 7.32
C TRP A 161 0.91 15.01 8.57
N ARG A 162 2.23 15.19 8.50
CA ARG A 162 3.12 14.98 9.64
C ARG A 162 2.85 15.94 10.80
N ALA A 163 2.57 17.20 10.50
CA ALA A 163 2.22 18.19 11.51
C ALA A 163 0.93 17.84 12.27
N LEU A 164 0.00 17.11 11.64
CA LEU A 164 -1.19 16.58 12.30
C LEU A 164 -0.83 15.37 13.17
N THR A 165 0.04 14.48 12.69
CA THR A 165 0.47 13.30 13.46
C THR A 165 1.24 13.66 14.73
N GLU A 166 2.08 14.69 14.69
CA GLU A 166 2.86 15.15 15.87
C GLU A 166 1.96 15.63 17.01
N ARG A 167 0.73 16.06 16.70
CA ARG A 167 -0.25 16.56 17.69
C ARG A 167 -1.11 15.46 18.30
N ALA A 168 -1.27 14.33 17.62
CA ALA A 168 -2.24 13.30 17.97
C ALA A 168 -1.71 12.20 18.92
N GLY A 169 -0.38 12.13 19.14
CA GLY A 169 0.23 11.10 20.00
C GLY A 169 0.26 9.71 19.35
N THR A 170 0.71 8.70 20.11
CA THR A 170 0.78 7.29 19.67
C THR A 170 -0.44 6.48 20.16
N PRO A 171 -0.99 5.54 19.38
CA PRO A 171 -0.66 5.21 17.99
C PRO A 171 -1.00 6.38 17.04
N PHE A 172 -0.12 6.64 16.07
CA PHE A 172 -0.06 7.89 15.31
C PHE A 172 -1.39 8.28 14.65
N GLY A 173 -1.98 9.38 15.12
CA GLY A 173 -3.18 9.97 14.52
C GLY A 173 -4.45 9.16 14.75
N ASP A 174 -5.59 9.82 14.63
CA ASP A 174 -6.88 9.16 14.42
C ASP A 174 -6.98 8.57 13.00
N ALA A 175 -8.09 7.89 12.72
CA ALA A 175 -8.43 7.33 11.41
C ALA A 175 -8.36 8.39 10.30
N GLU A 176 -8.81 9.62 10.57
CA GLU A 176 -8.75 10.72 9.60
C GLU A 176 -7.31 11.09 9.24
N THR A 177 -6.44 11.19 10.24
CA THR A 177 -5.02 11.47 10.06
C THR A 177 -4.32 10.35 9.31
N ARG A 178 -4.63 9.08 9.61
CA ARG A 178 -4.10 7.93 8.87
C ARG A 178 -4.61 7.87 7.44
N ALA A 179 -5.90 8.15 7.22
CA ALA A 179 -6.50 8.22 5.89
C ALA A 179 -5.89 9.36 5.06
N LEU A 180 -5.57 10.51 5.68
CA LEU A 180 -4.83 11.59 5.03
C LEU A 180 -3.42 11.15 4.61
N GLY A 181 -2.75 10.37 5.46
CA GLY A 181 -1.46 9.76 5.15
C GLY A 181 -1.54 8.85 3.93
N LEU A 182 -2.55 7.98 3.85
CA LEU A 182 -2.81 7.12 2.69
C LEU A 182 -3.04 7.95 1.42
N ARG A 183 -3.88 8.99 1.47
CA ARG A 183 -4.07 9.90 0.32
C ARG A 183 -2.78 10.61 -0.08
N THR A 184 -1.94 10.96 0.88
CA THR A 184 -0.64 11.59 0.62
C THR A 184 0.33 10.61 -0.03
N ALA A 185 0.34 9.34 0.39
CA ALA A 185 1.08 8.28 -0.27
C ALA A 185 0.57 8.02 -1.70
N GLY A 186 -0.74 8.09 -1.95
CA GLY A 186 -1.31 8.02 -3.30
C GLY A 186 -0.84 9.15 -4.22
N ARG A 187 -0.75 10.39 -3.71
CA ARG A 187 -0.15 11.52 -4.44
C ARG A 187 1.33 11.27 -4.75
N LEU A 188 2.07 10.74 -3.79
CA LEU A 188 3.46 10.37 -3.99
C LEU A 188 3.58 9.28 -5.07
N GLN A 189 2.71 8.27 -5.06
CA GLN A 189 2.71 7.21 -6.07
C GLN A 189 2.48 7.78 -7.48
N GLY A 190 1.56 8.72 -7.65
CA GLY A 190 1.34 9.40 -8.94
C GLY A 190 2.51 10.28 -9.37
N ASP A 191 3.25 10.88 -8.43
CA ASP A 191 4.43 11.69 -8.76
C ASP A 191 5.66 10.84 -9.14
N VAL A 192 5.90 9.73 -8.43
CA VAL A 192 7.04 8.83 -8.72
C VAL A 192 6.78 7.96 -9.95
N GLY A 193 5.50 7.78 -10.32
CA GLY A 193 5.06 7.02 -11.48
C GLY A 193 5.40 5.52 -11.37
N PRO A 194 5.48 4.80 -12.49
CA PRO A 194 5.60 3.33 -12.49
C PRO A 194 6.96 2.81 -12.03
N ARG A 195 7.97 3.68 -11.86
CA ARG A 195 9.37 3.32 -11.57
C ARG A 195 9.63 2.85 -10.15
N ALA A 196 8.72 3.16 -9.23
CA ALA A 196 8.82 2.75 -7.84
C ALA A 196 7.45 2.38 -7.27
N GLN A 197 7.46 1.47 -6.31
CA GLN A 197 6.31 1.15 -5.47
C GLN A 197 6.34 2.06 -4.24
N VAL A 198 5.28 2.81 -4.00
CA VAL A 198 5.12 3.53 -2.74
C VAL A 198 4.54 2.59 -1.69
N ILE A 199 5.04 2.69 -0.47
CA ILE A 199 4.58 1.90 0.67
C ILE A 199 4.19 2.84 1.81
N PHE A 200 3.03 2.57 2.40
CA PHE A 200 2.53 3.26 3.58
C PHE A 200 2.03 2.26 4.64
N TYR A 201 2.50 2.41 5.88
CA TYR A 201 2.14 1.53 7.00
C TYR A 201 1.85 2.25 8.34
N ALA A 202 1.60 3.57 8.32
CA ALA A 202 1.14 4.37 9.48
C ALA A 202 1.71 3.96 10.87
N SER A 203 3.01 3.65 10.98
CA SER A 203 3.74 3.20 12.19
C SER A 203 3.28 1.96 12.95
N ALA A 204 2.30 1.19 12.49
CA ALA A 204 2.27 -0.19 12.99
C ALA A 204 3.64 -0.77 12.59
N SER A 205 4.32 -1.40 13.55
CA SER A 205 5.71 -1.86 13.44
C SER A 205 5.98 -2.27 12.01
N ALA A 206 6.94 -1.57 11.38
CA ALA A 206 7.21 -1.67 9.94
C ALA A 206 7.19 -3.13 9.49
N PRO A 207 6.84 -3.45 8.24
CA PRO A 207 7.11 -4.77 7.70
C PRO A 207 8.58 -5.11 8.00
N TYR A 208 8.80 -5.95 9.00
CA TYR A 208 10.14 -6.41 9.33
C TYR A 208 10.64 -7.15 8.11
N ARG A 209 11.87 -6.82 7.70
CA ARG A 209 12.59 -7.48 6.60
C ARG A 209 13.39 -8.66 7.15
N VAL A 210 13.83 -9.49 6.21
CA VAL A 210 14.58 -10.75 6.28
C VAL A 210 15.76 -10.77 7.28
N ASP A 211 16.21 -9.62 7.78
CA ASP A 211 17.31 -9.43 8.73
C ASP A 211 16.94 -9.73 10.22
N GLU A 212 15.79 -10.35 10.50
CA GLU A 212 15.61 -11.17 11.72
C GLU A 212 16.25 -12.58 11.59
N PHE A 213 16.91 -12.87 10.45
CA PHE A 213 17.66 -14.10 10.15
C PHE A 213 19.18 -13.90 10.06
N ASP A 214 19.76 -12.95 10.81
CA ASP A 214 21.19 -12.99 11.22
C ASP A 214 21.31 -13.09 12.76
#